data_AF-A0A5J4ZT49-F1
#
_entry.id   AF-A0A5J4ZT49-F1
#
_cell.length_a   1.000
_cell.length_b   1.000
_cell.length_c   1.000
_cell.angle_alpha   90.00
_cell.angle_beta   90.00
_cell.angle_gamma   90.00
#
_symmetry.space_group_name_H-M   'P 1'
#
loop_
_entity.id
_entity.type
_entity.pdbx_description
1 polymer ?
#
loop_
_entity_poly.entity_id
_entity_poly.type
_entity_poly.pdbx_seq_one_letter_code
_entity_poly.pdbx_strand_id
1 'polypeptide(L)'
;MLLALVRMILRGGTFRYFVQLIQIQLKAFQRIQKMGTNNAYVKAIRAAQHFIYIENQYFIGSSYNWNSHKDLGANNLIPMEIALKIADKIRANERFAAYIVIPMWPEGNPTGAATQRILFWQHNTMQMMYETIYKALVEVGLEDTHTPQDYLNFFCLGNREAVGGGDTSTAEGPAANTPQALSRKNRRFMIYVHSKGMIVDDEYVILGSANINQRSMEGTRDTEIAMGAYQPHHTWARKLTYPRGQIYGYRMSLWAEHTGTIEDCFTKPESLECVQRVRSMGEMNWKQFAADDVTEMSGHLLKYPVEVDKKGKVKPLSGCETFPDVGGNIVGSFIAIQENLTI
;
A
#
# COMPACT_ATOMS: atom_id res chain seq x y z
N MET A 1 9.20 -2.21 12.93
CA MET A 1 10.00 -3.02 11.98
C MET A 1 11.38 -3.41 12.53
N LEU A 2 12.23 -2.47 12.97
CA LEU A 2 13.54 -2.81 13.58
C LEU A 2 13.42 -3.44 14.99
N LEU A 3 12.44 -3.03 15.81
CA LEU A 3 12.20 -3.65 17.13
C LEU A 3 11.45 -4.99 17.06
N ALA A 4 10.64 -5.21 16.00
CA ALA A 4 10.06 -6.51 15.68
C ALA A 4 11.15 -7.50 15.21
N LEU A 5 12.17 -6.97 14.52
CA LEU A 5 13.39 -7.70 14.17
C LEU A 5 14.18 -8.20 15.40
N VAL A 6 14.12 -7.49 16.52
CA VAL A 6 14.88 -7.82 17.76
C VAL A 6 14.06 -8.65 18.74
N ARG A 7 12.73 -8.46 18.86
CA ARG A 7 11.88 -9.26 19.76
C ARG A 7 11.47 -10.63 19.19
N MET A 8 11.54 -10.83 17.88
CA MET A 8 11.29 -12.14 17.24
C MET A 8 12.49 -13.11 17.35
N ILE A 9 13.61 -12.69 17.97
CA ILE A 9 14.80 -13.52 18.20
C ILE A 9 14.62 -14.49 19.39
N LEU A 10 13.62 -14.31 20.26
CA LEU A 10 13.64 -14.94 21.59
C LEU A 10 12.54 -15.93 22.01
N ARG A 11 11.51 -16.28 21.23
CA ARG A 11 10.64 -17.44 21.60
C ARG A 11 10.17 -18.23 20.37
N GLY A 12 10.39 -19.54 20.43
CA GLY A 12 10.34 -20.47 19.30
C GLY A 12 8.99 -21.09 19.02
N GLY A 13 8.88 -21.61 17.80
CA GLY A 13 7.75 -22.37 17.29
C GLY A 13 7.21 -21.74 16.01
N THR A 14 7.38 -22.44 14.88
CA THR A 14 6.68 -22.22 13.59
C THR A 14 7.01 -21.02 12.67
N PHE A 15 7.88 -20.07 13.03
CA PHE A 15 8.28 -18.94 12.14
C PHE A 15 9.59 -19.15 11.35
N ARG A 16 10.00 -20.41 11.10
CA ARG A 16 11.39 -20.72 10.68
C ARG A 16 11.74 -20.37 9.22
N TYR A 17 10.76 -20.20 8.33
CA TYR A 17 11.04 -19.93 6.91
C TYR A 17 11.12 -18.44 6.57
N PHE A 18 10.35 -17.58 7.24
CA PHE A 18 10.24 -16.16 6.89
C PHE A 18 11.48 -15.33 7.31
N VAL A 19 12.07 -15.64 8.46
CA VAL A 19 13.23 -14.92 9.00
C VAL A 19 14.53 -15.25 8.25
N GLN A 20 14.65 -16.50 7.79
CA GLN A 20 15.81 -16.95 7.05
C GLN A 20 15.84 -16.36 5.64
N LEU A 21 14.68 -16.09 5.03
CA LEU A 21 14.56 -15.38 3.76
C LEU A 21 15.10 -13.94 3.85
N ILE A 22 14.74 -13.16 4.87
CA ILE A 22 15.17 -11.75 4.99
C ILE A 22 16.70 -11.62 5.21
N GLN A 23 17.30 -12.48 6.04
CA GLN A 23 18.77 -12.47 6.23
C GLN A 23 19.54 -12.97 5.00
N ILE A 24 18.98 -13.89 4.21
CA ILE A 24 19.59 -14.36 2.97
C ILE A 24 19.53 -13.28 1.88
N GLN A 25 18.45 -12.48 1.82
CA GLN A 25 18.28 -11.46 0.77
C GLN A 25 19.31 -10.32 0.84
N LEU A 26 19.78 -9.92 2.03
CA LEU A 26 20.79 -8.86 2.15
C LEU A 26 22.16 -9.22 1.53
N LYS A 27 22.52 -10.51 1.46
CA LYS A 27 23.78 -10.95 0.83
C LYS A 27 23.72 -11.01 -0.70
N ALA A 28 22.53 -10.93 -1.30
CA ALA A 28 22.34 -11.12 -2.75
C ALA A 28 22.37 -9.81 -3.57
N PHE A 29 22.44 -8.65 -2.93
CA PHE A 29 22.47 -7.35 -3.61
C PHE A 29 23.91 -6.93 -3.92
N GLN A 30 24.25 -6.89 -5.21
CA GLN A 30 25.61 -6.63 -5.69
C GLN A 30 25.97 -5.14 -5.80
N ARG A 31 25.00 -4.22 -5.66
CA ARG A 31 25.27 -2.77 -5.68
C ARG A 31 24.29 -1.98 -4.83
N ILE A 32 24.81 -1.16 -3.92
CA ILE A 32 24.06 -0.26 -3.04
C ILE A 32 24.30 1.18 -3.50
N GLN A 33 23.24 1.97 -3.69
CA GLN A 33 23.35 3.41 -3.98
C GLN A 33 23.00 4.25 -2.74
N LYS A 34 23.84 5.24 -2.41
CA LYS A 34 23.55 6.26 -1.39
C LYS A 34 22.99 7.51 -2.08
N MET A 35 21.72 7.81 -1.84
CA MET A 35 21.02 9.00 -2.32
C MET A 35 20.03 9.46 -1.24
N GLY A 36 19.71 10.75 -1.17
CA GLY A 36 18.63 11.24 -0.31
C GLY A 36 17.32 10.53 -0.65
N THR A 37 16.56 10.09 0.37
CA THR A 37 15.47 9.12 0.20
C THR A 37 14.42 9.56 -0.83
N ASN A 38 13.97 10.81 -0.76
CA ASN A 38 13.02 11.37 -1.74
C ASN A 38 13.57 11.30 -3.18
N ASN A 39 14.81 11.72 -3.40
CA ASN A 39 15.44 11.66 -4.73
C ASN A 39 15.59 10.22 -5.26
N ALA A 40 15.90 9.26 -4.38
CA ALA A 40 15.98 7.85 -4.74
C ALA A 40 14.62 7.32 -5.23
N TYR A 41 13.53 7.62 -4.51
CA TYR A 41 12.18 7.26 -4.92
C TYR A 41 11.80 7.93 -6.25
N VAL A 42 11.98 9.25 -6.39
CA VAL A 42 11.65 9.98 -7.63
C VAL A 42 12.39 9.41 -8.83
N LYS A 43 13.70 9.16 -8.72
CA LYS A 43 14.48 8.57 -9.82
C LYS A 43 14.00 7.18 -10.20
N ALA A 44 13.70 6.33 -9.21
CA ALA A 44 13.20 4.99 -9.46
C ALA A 44 11.83 5.02 -10.16
N ILE A 45 10.91 5.89 -9.72
CA ILE A 45 9.59 6.08 -10.35
C ILE A 45 9.74 6.57 -11.79
N ARG A 46 10.58 7.57 -12.03
CA ARG A 46 10.82 8.10 -13.39
C ARG A 46 11.44 7.06 -14.32
N ALA A 47 12.30 6.18 -13.80
CA ALA A 47 12.92 5.10 -14.57
C ALA A 47 11.95 3.94 -14.87
N ALA A 48 10.88 3.78 -14.08
CA ALA A 48 9.95 2.66 -14.21
C ALA A 48 9.33 2.55 -15.61
N GLN A 49 9.26 1.32 -16.11
CA GLN A 49 8.79 0.97 -17.45
C GLN A 49 7.55 0.08 -17.45
N HIS A 50 7.35 -0.76 -16.43
CA HIS A 50 6.29 -1.77 -16.42
C HIS A 50 5.38 -1.61 -15.20
N PHE A 51 5.93 -1.64 -14.00
CA PHE A 51 5.11 -1.50 -12.80
C PHE A 51 5.88 -1.00 -11.58
N ILE A 52 5.11 -0.51 -10.62
CA ILE A 52 5.57 -0.15 -9.28
C ILE A 52 4.71 -0.89 -8.24
N TYR A 53 5.36 -1.49 -7.25
CA TYR A 53 4.71 -2.05 -6.07
C TYR A 53 5.26 -1.38 -4.81
N ILE A 54 4.40 -0.79 -3.99
CA ILE A 54 4.77 -0.05 -2.78
C ILE A 54 4.06 -0.66 -1.58
N GLU A 55 4.80 -0.88 -0.50
CA GLU A 55 4.22 -1.05 0.83
C GLU A 55 4.73 0.07 1.73
N ASN A 56 3.81 0.89 2.26
CA ASN A 56 4.20 1.99 3.12
C ASN A 56 3.18 2.25 4.24
N GLN A 57 3.65 2.70 5.39
CA GLN A 57 2.77 3.04 6.53
C GLN A 57 1.96 4.32 6.27
N TYR A 58 2.52 5.25 5.49
CA TYR A 58 1.82 6.47 5.09
C TYR A 58 1.94 6.66 3.58
N PHE A 59 0.92 7.27 2.99
CA PHE A 59 0.94 7.65 1.59
C PHE A 59 0.27 9.02 1.42
N ILE A 60 1.04 10.08 1.69
CA ILE A 60 0.60 11.47 1.68
C ILE A 60 1.65 12.32 0.99
N GLY A 61 1.22 13.19 0.07
CA GLY A 61 2.14 14.12 -0.55
C GLY A 61 1.59 14.84 -1.75
N SER A 62 2.46 15.68 -2.32
CA SER A 62 2.19 16.54 -3.46
C SER A 62 0.99 17.46 -3.22
N SER A 63 0.90 18.07 -2.02
CA SER A 63 -0.24 18.90 -1.62
C SER A 63 -0.49 20.08 -2.55
N TYR A 64 0.57 20.62 -3.17
CA TYR A 64 0.49 21.70 -4.16
C TYR A 64 -0.49 21.40 -5.32
N ASN A 65 -0.81 20.12 -5.59
CA ASN A 65 -1.77 19.73 -6.62
C ASN A 65 -3.07 19.12 -6.08
N TRP A 66 -3.35 19.20 -4.77
CA TRP A 66 -4.65 18.83 -4.24
C TRP A 66 -5.72 19.87 -4.60
N ASN A 67 -6.99 19.47 -4.63
CA ASN A 67 -8.10 20.39 -4.93
C ASN A 67 -8.34 21.44 -3.84
N SER A 68 -7.87 21.18 -2.61
CA SER A 68 -7.91 22.09 -1.48
C SER A 68 -6.63 21.95 -0.65
N HIS A 69 -6.36 22.92 0.24
CA HIS A 69 -5.21 22.88 1.15
C HIS A 69 -3.85 22.76 0.43
N LYS A 70 -3.69 23.46 -0.69
CA LYS A 70 -2.46 23.39 -1.52
C LYS A 70 -1.22 23.87 -0.79
N ASP A 71 -1.38 24.90 0.04
CA ASP A 71 -0.30 25.55 0.79
C ASP A 71 0.06 24.83 2.10
N LEU A 72 -0.46 23.62 2.32
CA LEU A 72 -0.19 22.82 3.53
C LEU A 72 1.30 22.46 3.68
N GLY A 73 2.03 22.37 2.56
CA GLY A 73 3.48 22.12 2.56
C GLY A 73 3.89 20.65 2.54
N ALA A 74 2.98 19.72 2.23
CA ALA A 74 3.31 18.31 1.99
C ALA A 74 3.84 18.12 0.55
N ASN A 75 4.97 18.75 0.25
CA ASN A 75 5.48 18.95 -1.11
C ASN A 75 6.38 17.81 -1.63
N ASN A 76 6.50 16.68 -0.92
CA ASN A 76 7.15 15.51 -1.48
C ASN A 76 6.50 15.10 -2.82
N LEU A 77 7.32 14.66 -3.78
CA LEU A 77 6.90 14.48 -5.17
C LEU A 77 6.35 13.08 -5.45
N ILE A 78 6.42 12.16 -4.49
CA ILE A 78 6.22 10.73 -4.74
C ILE A 78 4.84 10.41 -5.33
N PRO A 79 3.71 10.88 -4.74
CA PRO A 79 2.40 10.62 -5.32
C PRO A 79 2.24 11.21 -6.74
N MET A 80 2.72 12.44 -6.95
CA MET A 80 2.63 13.09 -8.26
C MET A 80 3.45 12.38 -9.33
N GLU A 81 4.68 11.98 -9.02
CA GLU A 81 5.56 11.28 -9.97
C GLU A 81 4.95 9.93 -10.40
N ILE A 82 4.27 9.22 -9.51
CA ILE A 82 3.55 7.99 -9.85
C ILE A 82 2.37 8.30 -10.79
N ALA A 83 1.56 9.31 -10.45
CA ALA A 83 0.41 9.68 -11.27
C ALA A 83 0.82 10.17 -12.67
N LEU A 84 1.89 10.97 -12.76
CA LEU A 84 2.46 11.44 -14.03
C LEU A 84 3.09 10.30 -14.82
N LYS A 85 3.82 9.37 -14.17
CA LYS A 85 4.34 8.18 -14.84
C LYS A 85 3.22 7.37 -15.49
N ILE A 86 2.11 7.14 -14.79
CA ILE A 86 0.95 6.46 -15.35
C ILE A 86 0.35 7.25 -16.51
N ALA A 87 0.15 8.56 -16.33
CA ALA A 87 -0.39 9.43 -17.37
C ALA A 87 0.47 9.42 -18.65
N ASP A 88 1.79 9.46 -18.51
CA ASP A 88 2.72 9.42 -19.64
C ASP A 88 2.67 8.07 -20.36
N LYS A 89 2.54 6.96 -19.62
CA LYS A 89 2.36 5.62 -20.19
C LYS A 89 1.03 5.50 -20.94
N ILE A 90 -0.05 6.07 -20.41
CA ILE A 90 -1.34 6.16 -21.10
C ILE A 90 -1.21 6.94 -22.41
N ARG A 91 -0.57 8.11 -22.37
CA ARG A 91 -0.34 8.94 -23.58
C ARG A 91 0.53 8.26 -24.63
N ALA A 92 1.48 7.45 -24.19
CA ALA A 92 2.31 6.62 -25.07
C ALA A 92 1.63 5.34 -25.55
N ASN A 93 0.38 5.06 -25.12
CA ASN A 93 -0.32 3.79 -25.34
C ASN A 93 0.50 2.56 -24.89
N GLU A 94 1.21 2.71 -23.77
CA GLU A 94 2.04 1.69 -23.14
C GLU A 94 1.40 1.19 -21.85
N ARG A 95 1.51 -0.11 -21.58
CA ARG A 95 1.00 -0.69 -20.35
C ARG A 95 1.86 -0.33 -19.15
N PHE A 96 1.19 0.04 -18.05
CA PHE A 96 1.83 0.28 -16.77
C PHE A 96 0.87 0.03 -15.63
N ALA A 97 1.38 -0.37 -14.46
CA ALA A 97 0.56 -0.53 -13.26
C ALA A 97 1.27 -0.07 -11.99
N ALA A 98 0.51 0.46 -11.03
CA ALA A 98 0.97 0.80 -9.70
C ALA A 98 0.06 0.16 -8.64
N TYR A 99 0.69 -0.54 -7.71
CA TYR A 99 0.06 -1.24 -6.60
C TYR A 99 0.56 -0.63 -5.29
N ILE A 100 -0.34 -0.09 -4.47
CA ILE A 100 0.02 0.58 -3.22
C ILE A 100 -0.68 -0.12 -2.06
N VAL A 101 0.08 -0.71 -1.17
CA VAL A 101 -0.40 -1.35 0.06
C VAL A 101 -0.07 -0.45 1.24
N ILE A 102 -1.12 -0.02 1.96
CA ILE A 102 -1.06 0.89 3.10
C ILE A 102 -1.87 0.30 4.26
N PRO A 103 -1.64 0.71 5.52
CA PRO A 103 -2.47 0.19 6.61
C PRO A 103 -3.91 0.66 6.45
N MET A 104 -4.87 -0.11 6.98
CA MET A 104 -6.29 0.25 6.89
C MET A 104 -6.55 1.62 7.53
N TRP A 105 -5.88 1.90 8.65
CA TRP A 105 -5.72 3.24 9.21
C TRP A 105 -4.32 3.37 9.85
N PRO A 106 -3.77 4.59 10.01
CA PRO A 106 -2.51 4.82 10.73
C PRO A 106 -2.56 4.35 12.18
N GLU A 107 -1.41 4.08 12.80
CA GLU A 107 -1.36 3.64 14.19
C GLU A 107 -1.99 4.68 15.13
N GLY A 108 -2.86 4.21 16.03
CA GLY A 108 -3.61 5.05 16.95
C GLY A 108 -5.12 4.78 16.91
N ASN A 109 -5.88 5.63 17.59
CA ASN A 109 -7.34 5.56 17.59
C ASN A 109 -7.88 6.05 16.24
N PRO A 110 -8.62 5.22 15.46
CA PRO A 110 -9.15 5.62 14.16
C PRO A 110 -10.19 6.74 14.25
N THR A 111 -10.87 6.91 15.39
CA THR A 111 -11.80 8.04 15.62
C THR A 111 -11.10 9.31 16.10
N GLY A 112 -9.81 9.22 16.46
CA GLY A 112 -9.02 10.35 16.96
C GLY A 112 -8.77 11.40 15.88
N ALA A 113 -8.78 12.68 16.27
CA ALA A 113 -8.66 13.80 15.35
C ALA A 113 -7.36 13.77 14.51
N ALA A 114 -6.24 13.33 15.11
CA ALA A 114 -4.98 13.19 14.38
C ALA A 114 -5.06 12.13 13.27
N THR A 115 -5.58 10.94 13.57
CA THR A 115 -5.75 9.85 12.60
C THR A 115 -6.74 10.24 11.49
N GLN A 116 -7.87 10.84 11.86
CA GLN A 116 -8.86 11.33 10.91
C GLN A 116 -8.29 12.40 9.98
N ARG A 117 -7.38 13.25 10.47
CA ARG A 117 -6.71 14.26 9.64
C ARG A 117 -5.66 13.65 8.70
N ILE A 118 -4.92 12.62 9.14
CA ILE A 118 -4.00 11.86 8.27
C ILE A 118 -4.77 11.16 7.14
N LEU A 119 -5.89 10.50 7.47
CA LEU A 119 -6.76 9.87 6.47
C LEU A 119 -7.35 10.88 5.48
N PHE A 120 -7.68 12.09 5.93
CA PHE A 120 -8.11 13.18 5.06
C PHE A 120 -7.02 13.60 4.06
N TRP A 121 -5.76 13.69 4.49
CA TRP A 121 -4.64 13.98 3.59
C TRP A 121 -4.34 12.85 2.61
N GLN A 122 -4.45 11.61 3.06
CA GLN A 122 -4.34 10.44 2.20
C GLN A 122 -5.44 10.44 1.15
N HIS A 123 -6.68 10.72 1.54
CA HIS A 123 -7.81 10.85 0.61
C HIS A 123 -7.57 11.93 -0.46
N ASN A 124 -7.11 13.13 -0.07
CA ASN A 124 -6.78 14.19 -1.02
C ASN A 124 -5.64 13.77 -1.98
N THR A 125 -4.66 13.02 -1.47
CA THR A 125 -3.58 12.46 -2.28
C THR A 125 -4.12 11.47 -3.31
N MET A 126 -4.95 10.51 -2.89
CA MET A 126 -5.61 9.55 -3.79
C MET A 126 -6.46 10.26 -4.84
N GLN A 127 -7.28 11.23 -4.42
CA GLN A 127 -8.15 12.01 -5.30
C GLN A 127 -7.35 12.70 -6.41
N MET A 128 -6.26 13.37 -6.05
CA MET A 128 -5.37 14.04 -7.00
C MET A 128 -4.76 13.06 -8.01
N MET A 129 -4.31 11.89 -7.55
CA MET A 129 -3.70 10.90 -8.44
C MET A 129 -4.71 10.34 -9.44
N TYR A 130 -5.89 9.94 -8.97
CA TYR A 130 -6.93 9.38 -9.84
C TYR A 130 -7.49 10.42 -10.83
N GLU A 131 -7.64 11.69 -10.44
CA GLU A 131 -8.01 12.76 -11.36
C GLU A 131 -6.94 12.98 -12.45
N THR A 132 -5.66 12.90 -12.09
CA THR A 132 -4.55 13.04 -13.04
C THR A 132 -4.57 11.91 -14.07
N ILE A 133 -4.79 10.68 -13.63
CA ILE A 133 -4.90 9.50 -14.51
C ILE A 133 -6.14 9.60 -15.41
N TYR A 134 -7.29 9.98 -14.84
CA TYR A 134 -8.52 10.16 -15.62
C TYR A 134 -8.36 11.21 -16.71
N LYS A 135 -7.73 12.36 -16.41
CA LYS A 135 -7.44 13.39 -17.43
C LYS A 135 -6.62 12.82 -18.58
N ALA A 136 -5.58 12.02 -18.29
CA ALA A 136 -4.77 11.39 -19.32
C ALA A 136 -5.59 10.41 -20.18
N LEU A 137 -6.54 9.67 -19.61
CA LEU A 137 -7.45 8.80 -20.37
C LEU A 137 -8.32 9.61 -21.34
N VAL A 138 -8.91 10.71 -20.87
CA VAL A 138 -9.72 11.63 -21.71
C VAL A 138 -8.90 12.25 -22.82
N GLU A 139 -7.66 12.68 -22.53
CA GLU A 139 -6.75 13.28 -23.52
C GLU A 139 -6.48 12.37 -24.73
N VAL A 140 -6.54 11.05 -24.55
CA VAL A 140 -6.32 10.07 -25.62
C VAL A 140 -7.58 9.30 -26.05
N GLY A 141 -8.76 9.67 -25.54
CA GLY A 141 -10.04 9.05 -25.91
C GLY A 141 -10.23 7.61 -25.39
N LEU A 142 -9.66 7.28 -24.23
CA LEU A 142 -9.72 5.94 -23.61
C LEU A 142 -10.64 5.86 -22.38
N GLU A 143 -11.32 6.94 -22.00
CA GLU A 143 -12.16 7.06 -20.80
C GLU A 143 -13.38 6.13 -20.78
N ASP A 144 -13.87 5.70 -21.94
CA ASP A 144 -14.98 4.75 -22.06
C ASP A 144 -14.51 3.28 -22.10
N THR A 145 -13.22 3.05 -22.36
CA THR A 145 -12.63 1.70 -22.49
C THR A 145 -11.86 1.28 -21.24
N HIS A 146 -11.21 2.24 -20.57
CA HIS A 146 -10.36 2.01 -19.42
C HIS A 146 -10.80 2.86 -18.23
N THR A 147 -10.54 2.35 -17.04
CA THR A 147 -10.75 3.08 -15.79
C THR A 147 -9.41 3.41 -15.14
N PRO A 148 -9.33 4.45 -14.28
CA PRO A 148 -8.10 4.73 -13.54
C PRO A 148 -7.59 3.52 -12.71
N GLN A 149 -8.50 2.64 -12.25
CA GLN A 149 -8.15 1.41 -11.52
C GLN A 149 -7.57 0.30 -12.40
N ASP A 150 -7.49 0.48 -13.71
CA ASP A 150 -6.72 -0.42 -14.60
C ASP A 150 -5.22 -0.09 -14.58
N TYR A 151 -4.83 1.00 -13.90
CA TYR A 151 -3.45 1.47 -13.77
C TYR A 151 -3.01 1.69 -12.32
N LEU A 152 -3.88 2.19 -11.44
CA LEU A 152 -3.54 2.49 -10.04
C LEU A 152 -4.50 1.81 -9.08
N ASN A 153 -3.97 1.02 -8.13
CA ASN A 153 -4.79 0.37 -7.11
C ASN A 153 -4.19 0.54 -5.72
N PHE A 154 -5.06 0.86 -4.76
CA PHE A 154 -4.74 0.91 -3.33
C PHE A 154 -5.35 -0.28 -2.60
N PHE A 155 -4.57 -0.85 -1.71
CA PHE A 155 -4.92 -2.00 -0.89
C PHE A 155 -4.55 -1.74 0.57
N CYS A 156 -5.17 -2.50 1.46
CA CYS A 156 -4.72 -2.67 2.83
C CYS A 156 -4.69 -4.15 3.20
N LEU A 157 -4.17 -4.50 4.37
CA LEU A 157 -4.12 -5.87 4.84
C LEU A 157 -5.04 -6.10 6.03
N GLY A 158 -5.68 -7.27 6.07
CA GLY A 158 -6.52 -7.69 7.18
C GLY A 158 -6.53 -9.20 7.32
N ASN A 159 -6.87 -9.66 8.53
CA ASN A 159 -7.10 -11.07 8.79
C ASN A 159 -8.45 -11.28 9.48
N ARG A 160 -9.02 -12.47 9.27
CA ARG A 160 -10.21 -12.94 9.98
C ARG A 160 -10.11 -14.44 10.23
N GLU A 161 -10.23 -14.83 11.48
CA GLU A 161 -9.99 -16.21 11.94
C GLU A 161 -11.28 -16.79 12.54
N ALA A 162 -11.69 -17.97 12.07
CA ALA A 162 -12.82 -18.70 12.64
C ALA A 162 -12.54 -19.13 14.09
N VAL A 163 -13.60 -19.46 14.82
CA VAL A 163 -13.47 -19.98 16.19
C VAL A 163 -12.91 -21.41 16.12
N GLY A 164 -11.69 -21.60 16.62
CA GLY A 164 -11.12 -22.92 16.81
C GLY A 164 -11.72 -23.62 18.04
N GLY A 165 -11.84 -24.95 18.01
CA GLY A 165 -12.43 -25.77 19.08
C GLY A 165 -11.72 -25.73 20.45
N GLY A 166 -10.68 -24.90 20.63
CA GLY A 166 -9.92 -24.72 21.86
C GLY A 166 -9.93 -23.29 22.44
N ASP A 167 -10.66 -22.34 21.83
CA ASP A 167 -10.73 -20.94 22.31
C ASP A 167 -11.66 -20.82 23.53
N THR A 168 -11.21 -21.35 24.68
CA THR A 168 -11.82 -21.13 25.99
C THR A 168 -11.22 -19.89 26.64
N SER A 169 -11.59 -18.69 26.19
CA SER A 169 -11.27 -17.45 26.91
C SER A 169 -12.51 -16.87 27.59
N THR A 170 -12.81 -17.37 28.78
CA THR A 170 -13.78 -16.83 29.73
C THR A 170 -13.16 -15.73 30.60
N ALA A 171 -12.60 -14.68 29.98
CA ALA A 171 -12.21 -13.48 30.72
C ALA A 171 -13.36 -12.47 30.64
N GLU A 172 -13.68 -11.77 31.74
CA GLU A 172 -14.65 -10.67 31.76
C GLU A 172 -14.39 -9.75 30.57
N GLY A 173 -15.31 -9.80 29.60
CA GLY A 173 -15.14 -9.14 28.32
C GLY A 173 -15.21 -7.61 28.48
N PRO A 174 -14.49 -6.84 27.65
CA PRO A 174 -14.71 -5.40 27.58
C PRO A 174 -16.20 -5.12 27.29
N ALA A 175 -16.71 -3.96 27.72
CA ALA A 175 -18.12 -3.60 27.56
C ALA A 175 -18.60 -3.88 26.13
N ALA A 176 -19.84 -4.40 26.00
CA ALA A 176 -20.35 -5.11 24.82
C ALA A 176 -20.26 -4.33 23.48
N ASN A 177 -20.05 -3.01 23.52
CA ASN A 177 -19.97 -2.12 22.36
C ASN A 177 -18.62 -1.40 22.21
N THR A 178 -17.57 -1.85 22.88
CA THR A 178 -16.22 -1.31 22.66
C THR A 178 -15.62 -1.83 21.35
N PRO A 179 -14.73 -1.08 20.68
CA PRO A 179 -14.00 -1.56 19.51
C PRO A 179 -13.32 -2.92 19.74
N GLN A 180 -12.76 -3.12 20.93
CA GLN A 180 -12.11 -4.37 21.33
C GLN A 180 -13.10 -5.53 21.44
N ALA A 181 -14.30 -5.31 21.99
CA ALA A 181 -15.35 -6.33 22.05
C ALA A 181 -15.83 -6.71 20.64
N LEU A 182 -16.05 -5.71 19.78
CA LEU A 182 -16.54 -5.92 18.41
C LEU A 182 -15.52 -6.65 17.55
N SER A 183 -14.24 -6.25 17.55
CA SER A 183 -13.20 -6.96 16.79
C SER A 183 -12.98 -8.39 17.28
N ARG A 184 -13.11 -8.66 18.59
CA ARG A 184 -13.07 -10.03 19.13
C ARG A 184 -14.28 -10.85 18.70
N LYS A 185 -15.48 -10.27 18.77
CA LYS A 185 -16.73 -10.91 18.35
C LYS A 185 -16.71 -11.26 16.86
N ASN A 186 -16.30 -10.31 16.03
CA ASN A 186 -16.29 -10.46 14.57
C ASN A 186 -15.01 -11.12 14.05
N ARG A 187 -14.06 -11.39 14.97
CA ARG A 187 -12.80 -12.12 14.76
C ARG A 187 -11.92 -11.56 13.65
N ARG A 188 -11.97 -10.25 13.44
CA ARG A 188 -11.26 -9.57 12.36
C ARG A 188 -10.46 -8.39 12.89
N PHE A 189 -9.31 -8.13 12.27
CA PHE A 189 -8.55 -6.91 12.48
C PHE A 189 -7.61 -6.66 11.31
N MET A 190 -7.12 -5.43 11.18
CA MET A 190 -6.10 -5.13 10.18
C MET A 190 -4.79 -5.88 10.49
N ILE A 191 -4.08 -6.30 9.45
CA ILE A 191 -2.65 -6.58 9.55
C ILE A 191 -1.95 -5.25 9.31
N TYR A 192 -1.21 -4.77 10.30
CA TYR A 192 -0.66 -3.43 10.24
C TYR A 192 0.55 -3.34 9.30
N VAL A 193 0.39 -2.59 8.20
CA VAL A 193 1.46 -2.32 7.24
C VAL A 193 2.40 -1.27 7.82
N HIS A 194 3.49 -1.74 8.44
CA HIS A 194 4.59 -0.88 8.91
C HIS A 194 5.76 -0.84 7.90
N SER A 195 5.64 -1.51 6.76
CA SER A 195 6.64 -1.49 5.68
C SER A 195 6.98 -0.06 5.23
N LYS A 196 8.17 0.10 4.67
CA LYS A 196 8.60 1.28 3.91
C LYS A 196 9.48 0.83 2.75
N GLY A 197 8.83 0.35 1.69
CA GLY A 197 9.52 -0.23 0.55
C GLY A 197 8.84 0.04 -0.77
N MET A 198 9.61 -0.05 -1.85
CA MET A 198 9.14 0.06 -3.23
C MET A 198 9.92 -0.91 -4.10
N ILE A 199 9.22 -1.68 -4.92
CA ILE A 199 9.77 -2.55 -5.97
C ILE A 199 9.39 -1.93 -7.31
N VAL A 200 10.37 -1.85 -8.22
CA VAL A 200 10.20 -1.31 -9.57
C VAL A 200 10.64 -2.38 -10.56
N ASP A 201 9.72 -2.73 -11.46
CA ASP A 201 9.96 -3.60 -12.62
C ASP A 201 10.60 -4.97 -12.32
N ASP A 202 10.46 -5.46 -11.08
CA ASP A 202 11.13 -6.66 -10.55
C ASP A 202 12.68 -6.64 -10.64
N GLU A 203 13.29 -5.48 -10.91
CA GLU A 203 14.75 -5.31 -11.05
C GLU A 203 15.38 -4.38 -10.02
N TYR A 204 14.61 -3.46 -9.42
CA TYR A 204 15.11 -2.50 -8.44
C TYR A 204 14.20 -2.48 -7.21
N VAL A 205 14.83 -2.35 -6.03
CA VAL A 205 14.11 -2.26 -4.76
C VAL A 205 14.68 -1.14 -3.91
N ILE A 206 13.79 -0.40 -3.24
CA ILE A 206 14.11 0.51 -2.14
C ILE A 206 13.52 -0.07 -0.85
N LEU A 207 14.33 -0.18 0.19
CA LEU A 207 13.90 -0.58 1.55
C LEU A 207 14.50 0.38 2.56
N GLY A 208 13.71 0.81 3.55
CA GLY A 208 14.20 1.75 4.56
C GLY A 208 13.26 1.99 5.73
N SER A 209 13.45 3.14 6.37
CA SER A 209 12.61 3.64 7.45
C SER A 209 11.63 4.75 7.01
N ALA A 210 11.89 5.38 5.85
CA ALA A 210 11.18 6.57 5.40
C ALA A 210 9.74 6.28 4.92
N ASN A 211 8.77 6.92 5.56
CA ASN A 211 7.39 6.90 5.12
C ASN A 211 7.16 7.78 3.89
N ILE A 212 6.14 7.51 3.08
CA ILE A 212 5.72 8.45 2.02
C ILE A 212 4.83 9.51 2.67
N ASN A 213 5.48 10.47 3.33
CA ASN A 213 4.89 11.66 3.91
C ASN A 213 5.96 12.78 3.94
N GLN A 214 5.57 14.01 4.29
CA GLN A 214 6.51 15.13 4.32
C GLN A 214 7.57 14.93 5.41
N ARG A 215 7.17 14.39 6.57
CA ARG A 215 8.07 14.15 7.71
C ARG A 215 9.32 13.34 7.34
N SER A 216 9.15 12.25 6.61
CA SER A 216 10.26 11.38 6.21
C SER A 216 10.96 11.83 4.91
N MET A 217 10.26 12.55 4.02
CA MET A 217 10.78 12.88 2.68
C MET A 217 11.47 14.25 2.59
N GLU A 218 11.29 15.14 3.56
CA GLU A 218 11.90 16.48 3.55
C GLU A 218 13.41 16.46 3.85
N GLY A 219 13.86 15.52 4.68
CA GLY A 219 15.26 15.38 5.09
C GLY A 219 15.73 16.35 6.19
N THR A 220 14.93 17.37 6.52
CA THR A 220 15.17 18.31 7.64
C THR A 220 14.30 18.05 8.87
N ARG A 221 13.34 17.11 8.77
CA ARG A 221 12.44 16.70 9.85
C ARG A 221 12.96 15.42 10.51
N ASP A 222 12.47 14.25 10.11
CA ASP A 222 12.94 12.97 10.66
C ASP A 222 14.23 12.52 9.96
N THR A 223 15.17 11.94 10.72
CA THR A 223 16.36 11.31 10.15
C THR A 223 16.02 9.90 9.68
N GLU A 224 16.10 9.69 8.37
CA GLU A 224 15.72 8.43 7.74
C GLU A 224 16.91 7.75 7.07
N ILE A 225 16.83 6.43 6.94
CA ILE A 225 17.76 5.62 6.17
C ILE A 225 17.01 4.76 5.16
N ALA A 226 17.53 4.69 3.94
CA ALA A 226 17.03 3.79 2.91
C ALA A 226 18.20 3.24 2.08
N MET A 227 18.02 2.02 1.59
CA MET A 227 18.91 1.37 0.64
C MET A 227 18.16 1.18 -0.67
N GLY A 228 18.80 1.57 -1.77
CA GLY A 228 18.41 1.18 -3.12
C GLY A 228 19.33 0.08 -3.65
N ALA A 229 18.77 -0.98 -4.23
CA ALA A 229 19.53 -2.11 -4.72
C ALA A 229 18.92 -2.75 -5.97
N TYR A 230 19.79 -3.34 -6.79
CA TYR A 230 19.44 -4.15 -7.96
C TYR A 230 20.45 -5.28 -8.15
N GLN A 231 20.11 -6.23 -9.03
CA GLN A 231 21.00 -7.31 -9.43
C GLN A 231 21.45 -7.09 -10.88
N PRO A 232 22.72 -6.73 -11.15
CA PRO A 232 23.20 -6.36 -12.49
C PRO A 232 23.03 -7.42 -13.57
N HIS A 233 22.80 -8.68 -13.23
CA HIS A 233 22.55 -9.77 -14.18
C HIS A 233 21.06 -10.09 -14.36
N HIS A 234 20.18 -9.39 -13.65
CA HIS A 234 18.72 -9.54 -13.67
C HIS A 234 18.06 -8.18 -13.88
N THR A 235 18.42 -7.50 -14.97
CA THR A 235 17.80 -6.24 -15.39
C THR A 235 17.19 -6.38 -16.78
N TRP A 236 16.15 -5.60 -17.07
CA TRP A 236 15.50 -5.54 -18.38
C TRP A 236 16.50 -5.26 -19.50
N ALA A 237 17.36 -4.28 -19.30
CA ALA A 237 18.36 -3.85 -20.29
C ALA A 237 19.36 -4.96 -20.70
N ARG A 238 19.63 -5.94 -19.81
CA ARG A 238 20.59 -7.03 -20.09
C ARG A 238 19.93 -8.34 -20.48
N LYS A 239 18.75 -8.64 -19.94
CA LYS A 239 18.06 -9.91 -20.17
C LYS A 239 17.11 -9.87 -21.35
N LEU A 240 16.67 -8.67 -21.78
CA LEU A 240 15.66 -8.47 -22.83
C LEU A 240 14.35 -9.27 -22.57
N THR A 241 14.14 -9.67 -21.32
CA THR A 241 13.06 -10.51 -20.81
C THR A 241 12.80 -10.13 -19.36
N TYR A 242 11.64 -10.51 -18.82
CA TYR A 242 11.26 -10.23 -17.43
C TYR A 242 12.38 -10.66 -16.45
N PRO A 243 12.87 -9.74 -15.59
CA PRO A 243 13.82 -10.06 -14.53
C PRO A 243 13.27 -11.17 -13.62
N ARG A 244 14.03 -12.25 -13.46
CA ARG A 244 13.73 -13.35 -12.52
C ARG A 244 14.79 -13.49 -11.45
N GLY A 245 15.16 -12.35 -10.87
CA GLY A 245 16.12 -12.27 -9.78
C GLY A 245 15.50 -12.54 -8.40
N GLN A 246 16.26 -12.20 -7.36
CA GLN A 246 15.80 -12.19 -5.97
C GLN A 246 14.71 -11.13 -5.73
N ILE A 247 14.73 -10.00 -6.45
CA ILE A 247 13.69 -8.97 -6.33
C ILE A 247 12.33 -9.51 -6.83
N TYR A 248 12.32 -10.16 -8.00
CA TYR A 248 11.17 -10.92 -8.49
C TYR A 248 10.68 -11.96 -7.46
N GLY A 249 11.60 -12.78 -6.93
CA GLY A 249 11.26 -13.80 -5.93
C GLY A 249 10.68 -13.20 -4.64
N TYR A 250 11.24 -12.07 -4.18
CA TYR A 250 10.74 -11.32 -3.02
C TYR A 250 9.31 -10.80 -3.27
N ARG A 251 9.07 -10.17 -4.42
CA ARG A 251 7.76 -9.65 -4.78
C ARG A 251 6.71 -10.74 -4.93
N MET A 252 7.06 -11.87 -5.57
CA MET A 252 6.18 -13.06 -5.64
C MET A 252 5.89 -13.63 -4.25
N SER A 253 6.87 -13.65 -3.33
CA SER A 253 6.67 -14.12 -1.95
C SER A 253 5.72 -13.22 -1.17
N LEU A 254 5.85 -11.89 -1.29
CA LEU A 254 4.91 -10.94 -0.69
C LEU A 254 3.51 -11.10 -1.26
N TRP A 255 3.39 -11.27 -2.58
CA TRP A 255 2.09 -11.50 -3.20
C TRP A 255 1.49 -12.83 -2.77
N ALA A 256 2.28 -13.88 -2.58
CA ALA A 256 1.80 -15.15 -2.06
C ALA A 256 1.27 -15.02 -0.63
N GLU A 257 1.99 -14.30 0.24
CA GLU A 257 1.54 -13.98 1.60
C GLU A 257 0.23 -13.18 1.59
N HIS A 258 0.15 -12.11 0.79
CA HIS A 258 -1.01 -11.23 0.80
C HIS A 258 -2.21 -11.85 0.10
N THR A 259 -2.02 -12.62 -0.96
CA THR A 259 -3.14 -13.16 -1.75
C THR A 259 -3.52 -14.59 -1.36
N GLY A 260 -2.68 -15.30 -0.60
CA GLY A 260 -2.88 -16.70 -0.23
C GLY A 260 -2.59 -17.70 -1.35
N THR A 261 -2.10 -17.24 -2.51
CA THR A 261 -1.89 -18.07 -3.70
C THR A 261 -0.80 -17.50 -4.61
N ILE A 262 -0.39 -18.27 -5.62
CA ILE A 262 0.47 -17.82 -6.70
C ILE A 262 -0.23 -18.14 -8.02
N GLU A 263 -0.43 -17.12 -8.86
CA GLU A 263 -1.05 -17.28 -10.17
C GLU A 263 -0.11 -16.81 -11.29
N ASP A 264 -0.25 -17.41 -12.48
CA ASP A 264 0.63 -17.12 -13.62
C ASP A 264 0.57 -15.66 -14.06
N CYS A 265 -0.58 -15.01 -13.94
CA CYS A 265 -0.73 -13.59 -14.27
C CYS A 265 0.15 -12.68 -13.39
N PHE A 266 0.51 -13.10 -12.17
CA PHE A 266 1.40 -12.36 -11.27
C PHE A 266 2.84 -12.27 -11.79
N THR A 267 3.15 -13.00 -12.86
CA THR A 267 4.45 -12.92 -13.53
C THR A 267 4.55 -11.73 -14.50
N LYS A 268 3.42 -11.05 -14.78
CA LYS A 268 3.33 -9.84 -15.61
C LYS A 268 2.49 -8.75 -14.91
N PRO A 269 3.02 -8.11 -13.86
CA PRO A 269 2.23 -7.21 -13.01
C PRO A 269 1.65 -5.99 -13.74
N GLU A 270 2.21 -5.58 -14.86
CA GLU A 270 1.72 -4.48 -15.70
C GLU A 270 0.52 -4.84 -16.58
N SER A 271 0.26 -6.14 -16.76
CA SER A 271 -0.81 -6.63 -17.64
C SER A 271 -2.19 -6.32 -17.06
N LEU A 272 -3.17 -6.05 -17.94
CA LEU A 272 -4.55 -5.79 -17.52
C LEU A 272 -5.14 -6.97 -16.73
N GLU A 273 -4.84 -8.19 -17.20
CA GLU A 273 -5.27 -9.43 -16.56
C GLU A 273 -4.79 -9.49 -15.11
N CYS A 274 -3.49 -9.24 -14.86
CA CYS A 274 -2.95 -9.22 -13.51
C CYS A 274 -3.59 -8.14 -12.64
N VAL A 275 -3.71 -6.90 -13.15
CA VAL A 275 -4.31 -5.78 -12.41
C VAL A 275 -5.74 -6.10 -12.00
N GLN A 276 -6.56 -6.58 -12.95
CA GLN A 276 -7.95 -6.94 -12.71
C GLN A 276 -8.06 -8.13 -11.75
N ARG A 277 -7.17 -9.12 -11.88
CA ARG A 277 -7.15 -10.27 -10.99
C ARG A 277 -6.85 -9.86 -9.55
N VAL A 278 -5.75 -9.15 -9.31
CA VAL A 278 -5.37 -8.68 -7.96
C VAL A 278 -6.45 -7.77 -7.37
N ARG A 279 -7.04 -6.87 -8.18
CA ARG A 279 -8.18 -6.03 -7.76
C ARG A 279 -9.39 -6.88 -7.34
N SER A 280 -9.76 -7.88 -8.14
CA SER A 280 -10.88 -8.78 -7.84
C SER A 280 -10.66 -9.58 -6.55
N MET A 281 -9.43 -10.03 -6.29
CA MET A 281 -9.08 -10.72 -5.05
C MET A 281 -9.23 -9.80 -3.85
N GLY A 282 -8.72 -8.56 -3.95
CA GLY A 282 -8.91 -7.55 -2.91
C GLY A 282 -10.39 -7.23 -2.63
N GLU A 283 -11.22 -7.20 -3.67
CA GLU A 283 -12.67 -6.98 -3.55
C GLU A 283 -13.40 -8.14 -2.88
N MET A 284 -13.08 -9.38 -3.26
CA MET A 284 -13.65 -10.57 -2.62
C MET A 284 -13.22 -10.69 -1.15
N ASN A 285 -11.94 -10.47 -0.86
CA ASN A 285 -11.41 -10.50 0.49
C ASN A 285 -12.01 -9.38 1.35
N TRP A 286 -12.20 -8.16 0.81
CA TRP A 286 -12.90 -7.09 1.54
C TRP A 286 -14.34 -7.49 1.88
N LYS A 287 -15.09 -8.08 0.93
CA LYS A 287 -16.46 -8.55 1.20
C LYS A 287 -16.47 -9.59 2.32
N GLN A 288 -15.54 -10.54 2.31
CA GLN A 288 -15.42 -11.54 3.36
C GLN A 288 -15.00 -10.93 4.71
N PHE A 289 -14.04 -10.01 4.70
CA PHE A 289 -13.59 -9.29 5.89
C PHE A 289 -14.72 -8.48 6.51
N ALA A 290 -15.51 -7.77 5.70
CA ALA A 290 -16.58 -6.87 6.12
C ALA A 290 -17.90 -7.58 6.47
N ALA A 291 -18.11 -8.82 6.02
CA ALA A 291 -19.36 -9.57 6.23
C ALA A 291 -19.72 -9.77 7.71
N ASP A 292 -21.01 -9.92 8.01
CA ASP A 292 -21.49 -10.24 9.35
C ASP A 292 -21.04 -11.64 9.80
N ASP A 293 -21.11 -12.62 8.89
CA ASP A 293 -20.72 -14.00 9.15
C ASP A 293 -19.20 -14.14 9.31
N VAL A 294 -18.77 -14.78 10.40
CA VAL A 294 -17.36 -15.06 10.68
C VAL A 294 -16.89 -16.25 9.87
N THR A 295 -15.98 -16.01 8.93
CA THR A 295 -15.34 -17.04 8.10
C THR A 295 -13.83 -16.84 8.07
N GLU A 296 -13.10 -17.96 7.96
CA GLU A 296 -11.65 -17.95 7.84
C GLU A 296 -11.23 -17.31 6.51
N MET A 297 -10.29 -16.36 6.57
CA MET A 297 -9.67 -15.77 5.38
C MET A 297 -8.38 -16.49 5.02
N SER A 298 -8.22 -16.81 3.74
CA SER A 298 -7.00 -17.42 3.21
C SER A 298 -6.01 -16.41 2.62
N GLY A 299 -6.50 -15.22 2.26
CA GLY A 299 -5.71 -14.10 1.76
C GLY A 299 -5.94 -12.85 2.60
N HIS A 300 -4.90 -12.03 2.73
CA HIS A 300 -4.88 -10.84 3.56
C HIS A 300 -5.06 -9.54 2.77
N LEU A 301 -4.88 -9.55 1.45
CA LEU A 301 -4.99 -8.38 0.59
C LEU A 301 -6.45 -7.95 0.48
N LEU A 302 -6.76 -6.76 0.97
CA LEU A 302 -8.07 -6.13 0.89
C LEU A 302 -7.99 -4.95 -0.06
N LYS A 303 -9.01 -4.76 -0.92
CA LYS A 303 -9.21 -3.48 -1.59
C LYS A 303 -9.24 -2.40 -0.50
N TYR A 304 -8.46 -1.32 -0.65
CA TYR A 304 -8.61 -0.21 0.27
C TYR A 304 -10.06 0.29 0.19
N PRO A 305 -10.75 0.56 1.32
CA PRO A 305 -12.21 0.66 1.33
C PRO A 305 -12.79 1.98 0.78
N VAL A 306 -12.28 2.39 -0.38
CA VAL A 306 -12.77 3.49 -1.22
C VAL A 306 -13.21 2.97 -2.58
N GLU A 307 -14.30 3.55 -3.08
CA GLU A 307 -14.73 3.42 -4.46
C GLU A 307 -14.09 4.54 -5.28
N VAL A 308 -13.70 4.20 -6.51
CA VAL A 308 -13.21 5.17 -7.50
C VAL A 308 -14.15 5.08 -8.68
N ASP A 309 -14.86 6.17 -8.96
CA ASP A 309 -15.76 6.19 -10.11
C ASP A 309 -14.99 6.29 -11.43
N LYS A 310 -15.71 6.19 -12.55
CA LYS A 310 -15.10 6.28 -13.89
C LYS A 310 -14.35 7.59 -14.15
N LYS A 311 -14.67 8.66 -13.41
CA LYS A 311 -14.05 9.99 -13.53
C LYS A 311 -12.90 10.23 -12.54
N GLY A 312 -12.50 9.20 -11.80
CA GLY A 312 -11.44 9.29 -10.79
C GLY A 312 -11.90 9.94 -9.47
N LYS A 313 -13.22 10.06 -9.22
CA LYS A 313 -13.72 10.53 -7.93
C LYS A 313 -13.58 9.43 -6.89
N VAL A 314 -12.90 9.76 -5.79
CA VAL A 314 -12.71 8.86 -4.64
C VAL A 314 -13.82 9.14 -3.63
N LYS A 315 -14.48 8.09 -3.14
CA LYS A 315 -15.49 8.15 -2.08
C LYS A 315 -15.40 6.88 -1.23
N PRO A 316 -15.96 6.83 -0.01
CA PRO A 316 -16.06 5.58 0.74
C PRO A 316 -16.80 4.52 -0.08
N LEU A 317 -16.48 3.23 0.11
CA LEU A 317 -17.31 2.17 -0.46
C LEU A 317 -18.76 2.31 0.04
N SER A 318 -19.74 1.98 -0.82
CA SER A 318 -21.15 2.01 -0.42
C SER A 318 -21.39 1.17 0.85
N GLY A 319 -22.05 1.77 1.85
CA GLY A 319 -22.28 1.15 3.15
C GLY A 319 -21.06 1.08 4.08
N CYS A 320 -19.90 1.59 3.64
CA CYS A 320 -18.63 1.55 4.37
C CYS A 320 -18.12 2.98 4.66
N GLU A 321 -18.91 3.80 5.38
CA GLU A 321 -18.48 5.16 5.74
C GLU A 321 -17.37 5.15 6.81
N THR A 322 -17.39 4.15 7.68
CA THR A 322 -16.44 3.99 8.79
C THR A 322 -15.78 2.62 8.79
N PHE A 323 -14.63 2.49 9.46
CA PHE A 323 -13.94 1.20 9.55
C PHE A 323 -14.76 0.18 10.38
N PRO A 324 -14.82 -1.08 9.94
CA PRO A 324 -15.56 -2.11 10.66
C PRO A 324 -15.07 -2.25 12.11
N ASP A 325 -16.02 -2.39 13.05
CA ASP A 325 -15.82 -2.58 14.50
C ASP A 325 -15.22 -1.41 15.28
N VAL A 326 -14.37 -0.60 14.65
CA VAL A 326 -13.56 0.44 15.32
C VAL A 326 -14.04 1.86 15.03
N GLY A 327 -14.90 2.04 14.02
CA GLY A 327 -15.41 3.35 13.61
C GLY A 327 -14.35 4.25 12.97
N GLY A 328 -14.64 5.55 12.90
CA GLY A 328 -13.79 6.55 12.24
C GLY A 328 -13.97 6.55 10.74
N ASN A 329 -14.07 7.73 10.13
CA ASN A 329 -14.39 7.87 8.71
C ASN A 329 -13.23 7.37 7.85
N ILE A 330 -13.53 6.57 6.82
CA ILE A 330 -12.53 5.97 5.93
C ILE A 330 -11.77 7.02 5.13
N VAL A 331 -12.48 8.07 4.68
CA VAL A 331 -11.90 9.22 3.96
C VAL A 331 -11.39 10.32 4.90
N GLY A 332 -11.39 10.04 6.21
CA GLY A 332 -10.98 10.99 7.23
C GLY A 332 -11.94 12.17 7.40
N SER A 333 -11.56 13.10 8.26
CA SER A 333 -12.27 14.36 8.44
C SER A 333 -11.30 15.47 8.80
N PHE A 334 -11.53 16.65 8.25
CA PHE A 334 -10.76 17.84 8.61
C PHE A 334 -11.31 18.43 9.91
N ILE A 335 -10.68 18.06 11.03
CA ILE A 335 -10.90 18.72 12.32
C ILE A 335 -9.73 19.68 12.52
N ALA A 336 -10.02 20.97 12.73
CA ALA A 336 -8.99 21.97 12.97
C ALA A 336 -8.21 21.61 14.24
N ILE A 337 -6.93 21.24 14.06
CA ILE A 337 -5.98 21.02 15.15
C ILE A 337 -4.87 22.06 14.98
N GLN A 338 -4.37 22.60 16.08
CA GLN A 338 -3.45 23.74 16.14
C GLN A 338 -2.14 23.61 15.34
N GLU A 339 -1.72 22.43 14.88
CA GLU A 339 -0.37 22.24 14.31
C GLU A 339 -0.32 21.38 13.04
N ASN A 340 0.68 21.62 12.18
CA ASN A 340 1.04 20.86 10.97
C ASN A 340 1.65 19.46 11.25
N LEU A 341 1.33 18.83 12.38
CA LEU A 341 1.95 17.56 12.82
C LEU A 341 1.58 16.32 12.01
N THR A 342 0.58 16.39 11.14
CA THR A 342 -0.04 15.23 10.47
C THR A 342 0.37 15.06 9.01
N ILE A 343 1.34 15.84 8.51
CA ILE A 343 1.86 15.74 7.14
C ILE A 343 3.22 15.09 7.04
#